data_AF-A0A851QCP3-F1
#
_entry.id   AF-A0A851QCP3-F1
#
_cell.length_a   1.000
_cell.length_b   1.000
_cell.length_c   1.000
_cell.angle_alpha   90.00
_cell.angle_beta   90.00
_cell.angle_gamma   90.00
#
_symmetry.space_group_name_H-M   'P 1'
#
loop_
_entity.id
_entity.type
_entity.pdbx_description
1 polymer ?
#
loop_
_entity_poly.entity_id
_entity_poly.type
_entity_poly.pdbx_seq_one_letter_code
_entity_poly.pdbx_strand_id
1 'polypeptide(L)'
;VCLTCCSRDVMVKIDQICHKNSVKFFTGDVFGYHGYMFADLGEHEFTPPLTPNPPAPPNAFSPPSQRVVFCQLKEALAVDWSGEKAKAALKRTAPDYFLLQ
;
A
#
# COMPACT_ATOMS: atom_id res chain seq x y z
N VAL A 1 -6.74 -9.37 -5.77
CA VAL A 1 -6.84 -8.94 -7.18
C VAL A 1 -5.65 -8.05 -7.50
N CYS A 2 -5.02 -8.24 -8.65
CA CYS A 2 -3.93 -7.39 -9.14
C CYS A 2 -4.35 -6.79 -10.48
N LEU A 3 -4.38 -5.46 -10.58
CA LEU A 3 -4.73 -4.75 -11.80
C LEU A 3 -3.49 -4.13 -12.45
N THR A 4 -3.49 -4.13 -13.78
CA THR A 4 -2.54 -3.43 -14.64
C THR A 4 -3.30 -2.89 -15.85
N CYS A 5 -2.81 -1.82 -16.46
CA CYS A 5 -3.35 -1.19 -17.67
C CYS A 5 -4.84 -0.82 -17.56
N CYS A 6 -5.30 -0.46 -16.36
CA CYS A 6 -6.70 -0.13 -16.09
C CYS A 6 -6.88 1.37 -15.91
N SER A 7 -8.03 1.90 -16.33
CA SER A 7 -8.37 3.30 -16.04
C SER A 7 -8.56 3.52 -14.54
N ARG A 8 -8.34 4.76 -14.09
CA ARG A 8 -8.54 5.17 -12.70
C ARG A 8 -9.91 4.76 -12.14
N ASP A 9 -10.97 4.94 -12.92
CA ASP A 9 -12.34 4.59 -12.49
C ASP A 9 -12.51 3.08 -12.28
N VAL A 10 -11.91 2.26 -13.15
CA VAL A 10 -11.91 0.80 -12.98
C VAL A 10 -11.11 0.42 -11.74
N MET A 11 -9.91 0.98 -11.57
CA MET A 11 -9.07 0.68 -10.41
C MET A 11 -9.79 1.01 -9.09
N VAL A 12 -10.37 2.20 -8.97
CA VAL A 12 -11.12 2.62 -7.77
C VAL A 12 -12.35 1.74 -7.54
N LYS A 13 -13.09 1.40 -8.59
CA LYS A 13 -14.29 0.55 -8.46
C LYS A 13 -13.92 -0.85 -7.97
N ILE A 14 -12.87 -1.46 -8.53
CA ILE A 14 -12.44 -2.81 -8.16
C ILE A 14 -11.83 -2.82 -6.76
N ASP A 15 -11.03 -1.81 -6.39
CA ASP A 15 -10.51 -1.62 -5.04
C ASP A 15 -11.63 -1.60 -4.00
N GLN A 16 -12.68 -0.77 -4.19
CA GLN A 16 -13.85 -0.72 -3.31
C GLN A 16 -14.57 -2.06 -3.18
N ILE A 17 -14.73 -2.80 -4.29
CA ILE A 17 -15.32 -4.14 -4.27
C ILE A 17 -14.42 -5.09 -3.48
N CYS A 18 -13.11 -5.04 -3.69
CA CYS A 18 -12.16 -5.89 -2.98
C CYS A 18 -12.17 -5.62 -1.47
N HIS A 19 -12.09 -4.35 -1.08
CA HIS A 19 -12.11 -3.90 0.31
C HIS A 19 -13.37 -4.38 1.04
N LYS A 20 -14.55 -4.21 0.42
CA LYS A 20 -15.85 -4.67 0.98
C LYS A 20 -15.91 -6.19 1.18
N ASN A 21 -15.18 -6.96 0.38
CA ASN A 21 -15.18 -8.43 0.43
C ASN A 21 -13.91 -8.99 1.11
N SER A 22 -13.13 -8.15 1.78
CA SER A 22 -11.87 -8.54 2.44
C SER A 22 -10.87 -9.25 1.50
N VAL A 23 -10.84 -8.83 0.24
CA VAL A 23 -9.92 -9.31 -0.78
C VAL A 23 -8.74 -8.34 -0.89
N LYS A 24 -7.51 -8.86 -0.80
CA LYS A 24 -6.29 -8.06 -0.98
C LYS A 24 -6.24 -7.48 -2.39
N PHE A 25 -6.04 -6.17 -2.52
CA PHE A 25 -6.00 -5.45 -3.78
C PHE A 25 -4.60 -4.89 -4.06
N PHE A 26 -4.17 -5.00 -5.32
CA PHE A 26 -2.93 -4.44 -5.83
C PHE A 26 -3.21 -3.80 -7.18
N THR A 27 -2.50 -2.70 -7.49
CA THR A 27 -2.47 -2.14 -8.84
C THR A 27 -1.12 -1.52 -9.14
N GLY A 28 -0.71 -1.48 -10.39
CA GLY A 28 0.53 -0.85 -10.81
C GLY A 28 0.67 -0.79 -12.32
N ASP A 29 1.42 0.19 -12.81
CA ASP A 29 1.79 0.33 -14.22
C ASP A 29 3.20 0.93 -14.37
N VAL A 30 3.67 0.92 -15.62
CA VAL A 30 4.95 1.47 -16.05
C VAL A 30 4.71 2.48 -17.18
N PHE A 31 5.35 3.65 -17.10
CA PHE A 31 5.33 4.69 -18.13
C PHE A 31 6.75 5.21 -18.38
N GLY A 32 7.36 4.75 -19.49
CA GLY A 32 8.77 5.03 -19.79
C GLY A 32 9.69 4.40 -18.75
N TYR A 33 10.51 5.21 -18.09
CA TYR A 33 11.46 4.78 -17.04
C TYR A 33 10.87 4.78 -15.63
N HIS A 34 9.61 5.17 -15.49
CA HIS A 34 8.93 5.26 -14.20
C HIS A 34 7.89 4.15 -14.08
N GLY A 35 7.62 3.74 -12.85
CA GLY A 35 6.55 2.80 -12.55
C GLY A 35 6.09 2.95 -11.12
N TYR A 36 4.89 2.46 -10.83
CA TYR A 36 4.31 2.53 -9.50
C TYR A 36 3.66 1.21 -9.10
N MET A 37 3.51 1.02 -7.80
CA MET A 37 2.63 0.00 -7.23
C MET A 37 1.83 0.60 -6.08
N PHE A 38 0.60 0.13 -5.92
CA PHE A 38 -0.28 0.42 -4.80
C PHE A 38 -0.83 -0.89 -4.24
N ALA A 39 -1.06 -0.93 -2.92
CA ALA A 39 -1.65 -2.05 -2.22
C ALA A 39 -2.71 -1.56 -1.23
N ASP A 40 -3.91 -2.15 -1.30
CA ASP A 40 -4.91 -2.09 -0.23
C ASP A 40 -5.13 -3.51 0.31
N LEU A 41 -4.68 -3.73 1.53
CA LEU A 41 -4.82 -5.02 2.23
C LEU A 41 -5.90 -4.98 3.31
N GLY A 42 -6.63 -3.86 3.45
CA GLY A 42 -7.52 -3.61 4.58
C GLY A 42 -6.79 -3.69 5.92
N GLU A 43 -7.39 -4.38 6.89
CA GLU A 43 -6.68 -4.81 8.10
C GLU A 43 -5.81 -6.02 7.79
N HIS A 44 -4.49 -5.81 7.74
CA HIS A 44 -3.54 -6.86 7.43
C HIS A 44 -2.70 -7.24 8.64
N GLU A 45 -2.73 -8.53 8.96
CA GLU A 45 -1.93 -9.13 10.02
C GLU A 45 -0.81 -9.99 9.44
N PHE A 46 0.43 -9.79 9.91
CA PHE A 46 1.60 -10.53 9.45
C PHE A 46 2.63 -10.77 10.57
N THR A 47 3.37 -11.88 10.46
CA THR A 47 4.47 -12.21 11.37
C THR A 47 5.79 -11.92 10.67
N PRO A 48 6.63 -11.00 11.19
CA PRO A 48 7.92 -10.71 10.57
C PRO A 48 8.86 -11.91 10.69
N PRO A 49 9.75 -12.14 9.70
CA PRO A 49 10.73 -13.21 9.79
C PRO A 49 11.68 -12.97 10.96
N LEU A 50 12.10 -14.05 11.62
CA LEU A 50 13.16 -14.00 12.63
C LEU A 50 14.45 -13.51 11.95
N THR A 51 15.08 -12.47 12.49
CA THR A 51 16.38 -12.01 12.01
C THR A 51 17.41 -13.12 12.17
N PRO A 52 18.12 -13.55 11.11
CA PRO A 52 19.08 -14.64 11.21
C PRO A 52 20.34 -14.13 11.90
N ASN A 53 20.54 -14.47 13.19
CA ASN A 53 21.83 -14.75 13.87
C ASN A 53 21.71 -14.89 15.40
N PRO A 54 22.52 -15.75 16.09
CA PRO A 54 22.95 -17.13 15.78
C PRO A 54 21.97 -18.14 16.46
N PRO A 55 22.24 -19.47 16.60
CA PRO A 55 21.19 -20.50 16.66
C PRO A 55 20.23 -20.26 17.83
N ALA A 56 19.00 -19.88 17.50
CA ALA A 56 17.98 -19.69 18.48
C ALA A 56 17.68 -21.07 19.12
N PRO A 57 17.60 -21.17 20.46
CA PRO A 57 17.27 -22.42 21.12
C PRO A 57 15.93 -22.95 20.59
N PRO A 58 15.68 -24.28 20.62
CA PRO A 58 14.48 -24.91 20.07
C PRO A 58 13.14 -24.39 20.64
N ASN A 59 13.18 -23.54 21.69
CA ASN A 59 12.03 -22.86 22.30
C ASN A 59 11.95 -21.35 21.97
N ALA A 60 12.55 -20.89 20.86
CA ALA A 60 12.48 -19.50 20.47
C ALA A 60 11.01 -19.08 20.21
N PHE A 61 10.53 -18.14 21.03
CA PHE A 61 9.21 -17.54 20.93
C PHE A 61 8.99 -17.04 19.49
N SER A 62 7.92 -17.47 18.82
CA SER A 62 7.54 -16.91 17.52
C SER A 62 7.38 -15.40 17.65
N PRO A 63 7.89 -14.58 16.70
CA PRO A 63 7.75 -13.14 16.80
C PRO A 63 6.27 -12.77 16.83
N PRO A 64 5.88 -11.75 17.62
CA PRO A 64 4.48 -11.37 17.74
C PRO A 64 3.94 -10.90 16.39
N SER A 65 2.69 -11.25 16.15
CA SER A 65 1.95 -10.82 14.96
C SER A 65 1.76 -9.30 14.97
N GLN A 66 1.95 -8.66 13.81
CA GLN A 66 1.81 -7.22 13.61
C GLN A 66 0.60 -6.93 12.74
N ARG A 67 -0.15 -5.88 13.10
CA ARG A 67 -1.33 -5.42 12.34
C ARG A 67 -1.09 -4.04 11.74
N VAL A 68 -1.38 -3.91 10.44
CA VAL A 68 -1.32 -2.64 9.69
C VAL A 68 -2.66 -2.42 8.98
N VAL A 69 -3.13 -1.18 8.97
CA VAL A 69 -4.36 -0.78 8.27
C VAL A 69 -3.99 -0.01 7.02
N PHE A 70 -4.45 -0.50 5.87
CA PHE A 70 -4.27 0.15 4.57
C PHE A 70 -5.50 0.99 4.22
N CYS A 71 -5.29 2.08 3.48
CA CYS A 71 -6.37 2.92 2.97
C CYS A 71 -6.82 2.46 1.57
N GLN A 72 -8.03 2.83 1.18
CA GLN A 72 -8.54 2.58 -0.17
C GLN A 72 -7.82 3.46 -1.20
N LEU A 73 -7.71 2.99 -2.44
CA LEU A 73 -7.06 3.69 -3.55
C LEU A 73 -7.64 5.09 -3.77
N LYS A 74 -8.95 5.25 -3.61
CA LYS A 74 -9.62 6.55 -3.77
C LYS A 74 -9.05 7.61 -2.83
N GLU A 75 -8.78 7.24 -1.57
CA GLU A 75 -8.23 8.14 -0.56
C GLU A 75 -6.76 8.45 -0.87
N ALA A 76 -6.00 7.43 -1.27
CA ALA A 76 -4.59 7.58 -1.64
C ALA A 76 -4.37 8.51 -2.85
N LEU A 77 -5.31 8.54 -3.82
CA LEU A 77 -5.26 9.41 -4.99
C LEU A 77 -5.86 10.79 -4.77
N ALA A 78 -6.59 11.02 -3.68
CA ALA A 78 -7.32 12.28 -3.42
C ALA A 78 -6.82 12.97 -2.14
N VAL A 79 -5.50 13.05 -1.98
CA VAL A 79 -4.87 13.72 -0.83
C VAL A 79 -5.15 15.22 -0.87
N ASP A 80 -5.68 15.76 0.22
CA ASP A 80 -5.81 17.21 0.41
C ASP A 80 -4.48 17.81 0.88
N TRP A 81 -3.88 18.64 0.03
CA TRP A 81 -2.60 19.30 0.28
C TRP A 81 -2.74 20.68 0.94
N SER A 82 -3.95 21.12 1.25
CA SER A 82 -4.20 22.45 1.82
C SER A 82 -3.79 22.55 3.30
N GLY A 83 -3.84 21.43 4.02
CA GLY A 83 -3.50 21.34 5.45
C GLY A 83 -2.00 21.46 5.74
N GLU A 84 -1.64 22.02 6.90
CA GLU A 84 -0.24 22.31 7.26
C GLU A 84 0.65 21.07 7.29
N LYS A 85 0.12 19.95 7.82
CA LYS A 85 0.81 18.66 7.82
C LYS A 85 1.06 18.14 6.40
N ALA A 86 0.09 18.30 5.51
CA ALA A 86 0.20 17.85 4.13
C ALA A 86 1.20 18.71 3.36
N LYS A 87 1.21 20.03 3.56
CA LYS A 87 2.23 20.94 3.00
C LYS A 87 3.65 20.59 3.43
N ALA A 88 3.84 20.23 4.71
CA ALA A 88 5.13 19.78 5.20
C ALA A 88 5.57 18.45 4.57
N ALA A 89 4.62 17.51 4.40
CA ALA A 89 4.87 16.22 3.75
C ALA A 89 5.13 16.36 2.25
N LEU A 90 4.43 17.28 1.56
CA LEU A 90 4.53 17.54 0.12
C LEU A 90 5.98 17.76 -0.33
N LYS A 91 6.76 18.50 0.46
CA LYS A 91 8.18 18.76 0.19
C LYS A 91 9.05 17.51 0.19
N ARG A 92 8.57 16.42 0.78
CA ARG A 92 9.25 15.12 0.91
C ARG A 92 8.57 14.02 0.09
N THR A 93 7.43 14.32 -0.55
CA THR A 93 6.72 13.38 -1.42
C THR A 93 7.47 13.25 -2.74
N ALA A 94 7.66 12.01 -3.19
CA ALA A 94 8.28 11.74 -4.48
C ALA A 94 7.45 12.39 -5.61
N PRO A 95 8.08 13.12 -6.55
CA PRO A 95 7.37 13.74 -7.68
C PRO A 95 6.56 12.74 -8.52
N ASP A 96 7.00 11.48 -8.57
CA ASP A 96 6.35 10.35 -9.23
C ASP A 96 4.89 10.16 -8.81
N TYR A 97 4.51 10.54 -7.58
CA TYR A 97 3.12 10.52 -7.14
C TYR A 97 2.22 11.42 -8.02
N PHE A 98 2.72 12.57 -8.45
CA PHE A 98 1.97 13.51 -9.30
C PHE A 98 2.01 13.11 -10.77
N LEU A 99 2.96 12.26 -11.16
CA LEU A 99 3.05 11.73 -12.52
C LEU A 99 1.99 10.63 -12.77
N LEU A 100 1.45 10.06 -11.70
CA LEU A 100 0.34 9.09 -11.71
C LEU A 100 -1.06 9.75 -11.85
N GLN A 101 -1.20 11.05 -11.60
CA GLN A 101 -2.51 11.73 -11.47
C GLN A 101 -3.17 12.05 -12.81
#